data_AF-A0A8S3FRN2-F1
#
_entry.id   AF-A0A8S3FRN2-F1
#
_cell.length_a   1.000
_cell.length_b   1.000
_cell.length_c   1.000
_cell.angle_alpha   90.00
_cell.angle_beta   90.00
_cell.angle_gamma   90.00
#
_symmetry.space_group_name_H-M   'P 1'
#
loop_
_entity.id
_entity.type
_entity.pdbx_description
1 polymer ?
#
loop_
_entity_poly.entity_id
_entity_poly.type
_entity_poly.pdbx_seq_one_letter_code
_entity_poly.pdbx_strand_id
1 'polypeptide(L)'
;MEIEQALIEGEHDLVFKQILDASESDQQKIRQLNDNLQLLIERMMTEKNSIRDEIDYTKHILFEFENELHKLEQNYRSSDEKILKTKEIIAVTRKNYEDLEFQLMVFETHCESELGKAEQHFQNEQKLVTQNAQIRQNTLQDLDHEQYIALYQAIMEKEKLQREKQKLKLAFKQKKLEANELEKKIYNTWSNIDGTKRNLYQSTPIYLYRTLNCSDRFSSSKTERKDDHHENSHEIKDKMTKVKLEKVSILEEQIKKNALNIFFLHEFILLQ
;
A
#
# COMPACT_ATOMS: atom_id res chain seq x y z
N MET A 1 22.04 -9.84 -4.36
CA MET A 1 21.66 -9.78 -5.79
C MET A 1 20.40 -10.59 -6.07
N GLU A 2 20.42 -11.88 -6.47
CA GLU A 2 19.16 -12.63 -6.77
C GLU A 2 18.16 -12.64 -5.60
N ILE A 3 18.63 -12.81 -4.36
CA ILE A 3 17.80 -12.76 -3.15
C ILE A 3 17.29 -11.33 -2.85
N GLU A 4 18.04 -10.28 -3.20
CA GLU A 4 17.61 -8.89 -2.96
C GLU A 4 16.59 -8.41 -4.02
N GLN A 5 16.65 -8.90 -5.26
CA GLN A 5 15.61 -8.65 -6.26
C GLN A 5 14.28 -9.34 -5.89
N ALA A 6 14.33 -10.61 -5.48
CA ALA A 6 13.13 -11.35 -5.08
C ALA A 6 12.44 -10.76 -3.83
N LEU A 7 13.18 -10.12 -2.91
CA LEU A 7 12.58 -9.38 -1.80
C LEU A 7 11.85 -8.11 -2.26
N ILE A 8 12.48 -7.33 -3.15
CA ILE A 8 11.90 -6.08 -3.67
C ILE A 8 10.61 -6.39 -4.46
N GLU A 9 10.65 -7.37 -5.37
CA GLU A 9 9.46 -7.79 -6.14
C GLU A 9 8.30 -8.23 -5.22
N GLY A 10 8.58 -8.99 -4.16
CA GLY A 10 7.56 -9.41 -3.19
C GLY A 10 6.99 -8.29 -2.31
N GLU A 11 7.77 -7.25 -2.01
CA GLU A 11 7.28 -6.07 -1.27
C GLU A 11 6.37 -5.19 -2.15
N HIS A 12 6.71 -5.01 -3.43
CA HIS A 12 5.85 -4.27 -4.37
C HIS A 12 4.50 -4.97 -4.60
N ASP A 13 4.48 -6.29 -4.83
CA ASP A 13 3.23 -7.05 -5.02
C ASP A 13 2.29 -6.93 -3.81
N LEU A 14 2.85 -6.88 -2.59
CA LEU A 14 2.07 -6.67 -1.36
C LEU A 14 1.42 -5.29 -1.32
N VAL A 15 2.16 -4.23 -1.68
CA VAL A 15 1.65 -2.85 -1.70
C VAL A 15 0.59 -2.66 -2.80
N PHE A 16 0.81 -3.22 -4.00
CA PHE A 16 -0.20 -3.24 -5.07
C PHE A 16 -1.51 -3.90 -4.60
N LYS A 17 -1.42 -5.03 -3.90
CA LYS A 17 -2.61 -5.70 -3.36
C LYS A 17 -3.33 -4.83 -2.32
N GLN A 18 -2.60 -4.23 -1.37
CA GLN A 18 -3.20 -3.33 -0.37
C GLN A 18 -3.91 -2.13 -1.01
N ILE A 19 -3.36 -1.59 -2.10
CA ILE A 19 -3.96 -0.50 -2.88
C ILE A 19 -5.27 -0.92 -3.56
N LEU A 20 -5.35 -2.16 -4.08
CA LEU A 20 -6.57 -2.72 -4.67
C LEU A 20 -7.63 -3.01 -3.59
N ASP A 21 -7.26 -3.71 -2.52
CA ASP A 21 -8.16 -4.05 -1.40
C ASP A 21 -8.77 -2.77 -0.77
N ALA A 22 -7.96 -1.72 -0.59
CA ALA A 22 -8.43 -0.42 -0.10
C ALA A 22 -9.38 0.30 -1.09
N SER A 23 -9.12 0.16 -2.40
CA SER A 23 -9.98 0.75 -3.43
C SER A 23 -11.35 0.05 -3.51
N GLU A 24 -11.39 -1.28 -3.32
CA GLU A 24 -12.65 -2.02 -3.25
C GLU A 24 -13.44 -1.64 -1.98
N SER A 25 -12.78 -1.57 -0.82
CA SER A 25 -13.38 -1.09 0.43
C SER A 25 -14.05 0.28 0.27
N ASP A 26 -13.36 1.25 -0.35
CA ASP A 26 -13.91 2.59 -0.57
C ASP A 26 -15.14 2.57 -1.50
N GLN A 27 -15.14 1.73 -2.54
CA GLN A 27 -16.32 1.52 -3.40
C GLN A 27 -17.48 0.82 -2.70
N GLN A 28 -17.21 -0.05 -1.72
CA GLN A 28 -18.22 -0.70 -0.91
C GLN A 28 -18.87 0.32 0.06
N LYS A 29 -18.07 1.19 0.70
CA LYS A 29 -18.58 2.27 1.55
C LYS A 29 -19.51 3.22 0.80
N ILE A 30 -19.11 3.71 -0.38
CA ILE A 30 -19.96 4.60 -1.19
C ILE A 30 -21.29 3.91 -1.56
N ARG A 31 -21.27 2.62 -1.91
CA ARG A 31 -22.49 1.86 -2.20
C ARG A 31 -23.41 1.77 -0.97
N GLN A 32 -22.87 1.38 0.18
CA GLN A 32 -23.63 1.35 1.44
C GLN A 32 -24.21 2.71 1.83
N LEU A 33 -23.48 3.80 1.62
CA LEU A 33 -23.95 5.17 1.83
C LEU A 33 -25.12 5.52 0.91
N ASN A 34 -25.03 5.16 -0.36
CA ASN A 34 -26.10 5.38 -1.34
C ASN A 34 -27.36 4.54 -1.03
N ASP A 35 -27.18 3.28 -0.64
CA ASP A 35 -28.28 2.39 -0.23
C ASP A 35 -28.98 2.91 1.04
N ASN A 36 -28.22 3.42 2.02
CA ASN A 36 -28.76 4.02 3.24
C ASN A 36 -29.53 5.33 2.95
N LEU A 37 -29.03 6.18 2.04
CA LEU A 37 -29.72 7.38 1.57
C LEU A 37 -31.05 7.04 0.89
N GLN A 38 -31.05 6.05 0.00
CA GLN A 38 -32.25 5.59 -0.69
C GLN A 38 -33.31 5.09 0.31
N LEU A 39 -32.91 4.25 1.28
CA LEU A 39 -33.80 3.77 2.34
C LEU A 39 -34.33 4.89 3.24
N LEU A 40 -33.55 5.95 3.50
CA LEU A 40 -34.00 7.12 4.25
C LEU A 40 -35.08 7.89 3.48
N ILE A 41 -34.85 8.16 2.19
CA ILE A 41 -35.80 8.84 1.30
C ILE A 41 -37.10 8.04 1.18
N GLU A 42 -37.03 6.71 1.01
CA GLU A 42 -38.22 5.84 0.91
C GLU A 42 -39.06 5.86 2.19
N ARG A 43 -38.42 5.85 3.37
CA ARG A 43 -39.12 5.99 4.67
C ARG A 43 -39.78 7.36 4.79
N MET A 44 -39.05 8.44 4.52
CA MET A 44 -39.58 9.82 4.59
C MET A 44 -40.77 10.01 3.65
N MET A 45 -40.70 9.48 2.42
CA MET A 45 -41.80 9.54 1.46
C MET A 45 -43.00 8.72 1.89
N THR A 46 -42.79 7.55 2.51
CA THR A 46 -43.87 6.70 3.03
C THR A 46 -44.62 7.39 4.17
N GLU A 47 -43.90 7.98 5.12
CA GLU A 47 -44.46 8.70 6.26
C GLU A 47 -45.16 9.99 5.84
N LYS A 48 -44.56 10.77 4.94
CA LYS A 48 -45.19 11.95 4.31
C LYS A 48 -46.51 11.61 3.63
N ASN A 49 -46.56 10.51 2.87
CA ASN A 49 -47.78 10.07 2.20
C ASN A 49 -48.85 9.64 3.22
N SER A 50 -48.46 8.93 4.29
CA SER A 50 -49.38 8.55 5.37
C SER A 50 -50.04 9.76 6.04
N ILE A 51 -49.26 10.82 6.36
CA ILE A 51 -49.81 12.06 6.95
C ILE A 51 -50.74 12.75 5.93
N ARG A 52 -50.36 12.77 4.64
CA ARG A 52 -51.15 13.39 3.59
C ARG A 52 -52.49 12.69 3.35
N ASP A 53 -52.51 11.36 3.35
CA ASP A 53 -53.73 10.56 3.21
C ASP A 53 -54.70 10.84 4.38
N GLU A 54 -54.17 11.03 5.61
CA GLU A 54 -54.97 11.39 6.78
C GLU A 54 -55.51 12.83 6.71
N ILE A 55 -54.73 13.78 6.18
CA ILE A 55 -55.17 15.16 5.89
C ILE A 55 -56.31 15.15 4.87
N ASP A 56 -56.14 14.47 3.74
CA ASP A 56 -57.14 14.42 2.67
C ASP A 56 -58.43 13.71 3.13
N TYR A 57 -58.32 12.67 3.96
CA TYR A 57 -59.46 12.02 4.62
C TYR A 57 -60.19 12.96 5.61
N THR A 58 -59.46 13.63 6.49
CA THR A 58 -60.03 14.56 7.48
C THR A 58 -60.71 15.76 6.80
N LYS A 59 -60.11 16.25 5.72
CA LYS A 59 -60.68 17.31 4.87
C LYS A 59 -61.98 16.90 4.20
N HIS A 60 -62.07 15.65 3.74
CA HIS A 60 -63.30 15.11 3.16
C HIS A 60 -64.42 15.05 4.19
N ILE A 61 -64.14 14.54 5.40
CA ILE A 61 -65.10 14.52 6.52
C ILE A 61 -65.56 15.93 6.90
N LEU A 62 -64.63 16.88 6.99
CA LEU A 62 -64.95 18.27 7.31
C LEU A 62 -65.94 18.87 6.30
N PHE A 63 -65.69 18.64 5.00
CA PHE A 63 -66.58 19.06 3.92
C PHE A 63 -67.96 18.39 3.99
N GLU A 64 -68.06 17.09 4.34
CA GLU A 64 -69.36 16.43 4.52
C GLU A 64 -70.18 17.06 5.64
N PHE A 65 -69.57 17.31 6.81
CA PHE A 65 -70.27 17.96 7.93
C PHE A 65 -70.63 19.42 7.65
N GLU A 66 -69.77 20.19 6.98
CA GLU A 66 -70.09 21.57 6.57
C GLU A 66 -71.29 21.61 5.61
N ASN A 67 -71.39 20.66 4.69
CA ASN A 67 -72.55 20.50 3.81
C ASN A 67 -73.81 20.04 4.56
N GLU A 68 -73.69 19.17 5.58
CA GLU A 68 -74.82 18.79 6.43
C GLU A 68 -75.32 19.99 7.23
N LEU A 69 -74.41 20.75 7.84
CA LEU A 69 -74.74 21.95 8.59
C LEU A 69 -75.50 22.95 7.72
N HIS A 70 -75.02 23.20 6.49
CA HIS A 70 -75.69 24.11 5.56
C HIS A 70 -77.13 23.66 5.23
N LYS A 71 -77.35 22.34 5.05
CA LYS A 71 -78.69 21.77 4.85
C LYS A 71 -79.57 21.89 6.09
N LEU A 72 -79.00 21.74 7.29
CA LEU A 72 -79.73 21.90 8.55
C LEU A 72 -80.15 23.36 8.78
N GLU A 73 -79.25 24.32 8.53
CA GLU A 73 -79.52 25.76 8.69
C GLU A 73 -80.54 26.29 7.66
N GLN A 74 -80.58 25.73 6.44
CA GLN A 74 -81.65 26.06 5.46
C GLN A 74 -83.02 25.49 5.83
N ASN A 75 -83.07 24.39 6.59
CA ASN A 75 -84.33 23.76 6.99
C ASN A 75 -84.85 24.36 8.31
N TYR A 76 -85.81 25.30 8.20
CA TYR A 76 -86.54 25.95 9.31
C TYR A 76 -87.25 25.00 10.32
N ARG A 77 -87.11 23.67 10.20
CA ARG A 77 -87.63 22.66 11.14
C ARG A 77 -86.52 21.85 11.83
N SER A 78 -85.25 22.16 11.57
CA SER A 78 -84.12 21.57 12.28
C SER A 78 -84.17 21.95 13.76
N SER A 79 -83.81 21.01 14.64
CA SER A 79 -83.64 21.32 16.06
C SER A 79 -82.32 22.05 16.28
N ASP A 80 -82.33 23.12 17.07
CA ASP A 80 -81.12 23.86 17.47
C ASP A 80 -80.06 22.96 18.09
N GLU A 81 -80.46 21.89 18.78
CA GLU A 81 -79.55 20.90 19.38
C GLU A 81 -78.76 20.13 18.31
N LYS A 82 -79.37 19.84 17.15
CA LYS A 82 -78.67 19.19 16.02
C LYS A 82 -77.67 20.15 15.39
N ILE A 83 -78.09 21.40 15.15
CA ILE A 83 -77.23 22.44 14.58
C ILE A 83 -76.01 22.68 15.48
N LEU A 84 -76.22 22.74 16.81
CA LEU A 84 -75.14 22.89 17.78
C LEU A 84 -74.16 21.70 17.74
N LYS A 85 -74.67 20.46 17.79
CA LYS A 85 -73.84 19.25 17.72
C LYS A 85 -73.02 19.16 16.42
N THR A 86 -73.60 19.48 15.27
CA THR A 86 -72.84 19.51 14.01
C THR A 86 -71.76 20.60 14.02
N LYS A 87 -72.03 21.77 14.62
CA LYS A 87 -71.01 22.84 14.79
C LYS A 87 -69.87 22.41 15.72
N GLU A 88 -70.17 21.71 16.81
CA GLU A 88 -69.16 21.14 17.72
C GLU A 88 -68.27 20.12 17.00
N ILE A 89 -68.87 19.21 16.21
CA ILE A 89 -68.12 18.22 15.41
C ILE A 89 -67.22 18.92 14.37
N ILE A 90 -67.75 19.91 13.64
CA ILE A 90 -66.95 20.70 12.67
C ILE A 90 -65.77 21.39 13.36
N ALA A 91 -65.97 21.97 14.54
CA ALA A 91 -64.90 22.64 15.28
C ALA A 91 -63.79 21.66 15.70
N VAL A 92 -64.15 20.45 16.17
CA VAL A 92 -63.17 19.41 16.52
C VAL A 92 -62.44 18.88 15.28
N THR A 93 -63.17 18.54 14.22
CA THR A 93 -62.57 18.02 12.96
C THR A 93 -61.67 19.06 12.30
N ARG A 94 -62.05 20.35 12.31
CA ARG A 94 -61.22 21.42 11.77
C ARG A 94 -59.93 21.59 12.58
N LYS A 95 -60.00 21.52 13.91
CA LYS A 95 -58.80 21.54 14.75
C LYS A 95 -57.87 20.36 14.42
N ASN A 96 -58.42 19.15 14.29
CA ASN A 96 -57.61 17.98 13.92
C ASN A 96 -56.94 18.15 12.54
N TYR A 97 -57.65 18.76 11.57
CA TYR A 97 -57.08 19.10 10.25
C TYR A 97 -55.91 20.10 10.37
N GLU A 98 -56.09 21.18 11.15
CA GLU A 98 -55.03 22.17 11.42
C GLU A 98 -53.82 21.55 12.16
N ASP A 99 -54.07 20.69 13.14
CA ASP A 99 -53.03 19.96 13.89
C ASP A 99 -52.26 18.97 12.96
N LEU A 100 -52.90 18.39 11.95
CA LEU A 100 -52.27 17.52 10.94
C LEU A 100 -51.47 18.32 9.88
N GLU A 101 -51.99 19.46 9.40
CA GLU A 101 -51.23 20.36 8.51
C GLU A 101 -49.96 20.86 9.20
N PHE A 102 -50.04 21.19 10.49
CA PHE A 102 -48.86 21.56 11.29
C PHE A 102 -47.86 20.41 11.45
N GLN A 103 -48.34 19.19 11.70
CA GLN A 103 -47.47 17.99 11.75
C GLN A 103 -46.75 17.76 10.42
N LEU A 104 -47.45 17.88 9.28
CA LEU A 104 -46.84 17.75 7.95
C LEU A 104 -45.74 18.80 7.74
N MET A 105 -45.99 20.07 8.08
CA MET A 105 -45.00 21.14 7.95
C MET A 105 -43.75 20.89 8.82
N VAL A 106 -43.93 20.44 10.07
CA VAL A 106 -42.82 20.09 10.97
C VAL A 106 -42.05 18.89 10.44
N PHE A 107 -42.75 17.88 9.91
CA PHE A 107 -42.15 16.70 9.29
C PHE A 107 -41.33 17.05 8.04
N GLU A 108 -41.85 17.88 7.13
CA GLU A 108 -41.13 18.36 5.94
C GLU A 108 -39.87 19.15 6.34
N THR A 109 -39.98 20.04 7.31
CA THR A 109 -38.82 20.79 7.85
C THR A 109 -37.75 19.86 8.44
N HIS A 110 -38.17 18.79 9.13
CA HIS A 110 -37.25 17.79 9.66
C HIS A 110 -36.56 16.99 8.54
N CYS A 111 -37.32 16.58 7.52
CA CYS A 111 -36.80 15.88 6.34
C CYS A 111 -35.75 16.72 5.60
N GLU A 112 -36.03 18.00 5.34
CA GLU A 112 -35.05 18.91 4.71
C GLU A 112 -33.75 19.00 5.51
N SER A 113 -33.84 19.07 6.85
CA SER A 113 -32.66 19.12 7.72
C SER A 113 -31.85 17.82 7.69
N GLU A 114 -32.49 16.66 7.78
CA GLU A 114 -31.80 15.36 7.76
C GLU A 114 -31.23 15.03 6.37
N LEU A 115 -31.95 15.36 5.29
CA LEU A 115 -31.44 15.22 3.92
C LEU A 115 -30.22 16.12 3.69
N GLY A 116 -30.23 17.36 4.17
CA GLY A 116 -29.07 18.26 4.09
C GLY A 116 -27.83 17.73 4.83
N LYS A 117 -28.01 17.14 6.02
CA LYS A 117 -26.90 16.47 6.75
C LYS A 117 -26.38 15.26 5.99
N ALA A 118 -27.29 14.44 5.45
CA ALA A 118 -26.94 13.22 4.75
C ALA A 118 -26.24 13.51 3.41
N GLU A 119 -26.66 14.57 2.69
CA GLU A 119 -25.97 15.10 1.52
C GLU A 119 -24.56 15.58 1.87
N GLN A 120 -24.40 16.41 2.91
CA GLN A 120 -23.10 16.91 3.35
C GLN A 120 -22.14 15.76 3.71
N HIS A 121 -22.65 14.74 4.42
CA HIS A 121 -21.88 13.54 4.74
C HIS A 121 -21.46 12.77 3.48
N PHE A 122 -22.37 12.58 2.52
CA PHE A 122 -22.07 11.91 1.25
C PHE A 122 -21.03 12.68 0.41
N GLN A 123 -21.14 14.00 0.32
CA GLN A 123 -20.16 14.85 -0.38
C GLN A 123 -18.76 14.76 0.26
N ASN A 124 -18.69 14.73 1.60
CA ASN A 124 -17.43 14.57 2.34
C ASN A 124 -16.79 13.20 2.06
N GLU A 125 -17.55 12.11 2.14
CA GLU A 125 -17.06 10.76 1.86
C GLU A 125 -16.62 10.60 0.39
N GLN A 126 -17.38 11.14 -0.57
CA GLN A 126 -17.01 11.12 -1.99
C GLN A 126 -15.69 11.90 -2.24
N LYS A 127 -15.49 13.03 -1.54
CA LYS A 127 -14.25 13.81 -1.60
C LYS A 127 -13.07 13.02 -1.01
N LEU A 128 -13.25 12.37 0.13
CA LEU A 128 -12.22 11.53 0.77
C LEU A 128 -11.82 10.35 -0.14
N VAL A 129 -12.78 9.64 -0.73
CA VAL A 129 -12.50 8.54 -1.68
C VAL A 129 -11.76 9.05 -2.92
N THR A 130 -12.11 10.24 -3.43
CA THR A 130 -11.40 10.86 -4.57
C THR A 130 -9.95 11.22 -4.20
N GLN A 131 -9.73 11.79 -3.00
CA GLN A 131 -8.39 12.09 -2.50
C GLN A 131 -7.56 10.81 -2.30
N ASN A 132 -8.14 9.77 -1.69
CA ASN A 132 -7.49 8.47 -1.50
C ASN A 132 -7.14 7.79 -2.83
N ALA A 133 -8.03 7.88 -3.83
CA ALA A 133 -7.75 7.39 -5.18
C ALA A 133 -6.56 8.12 -5.82
N GLN A 134 -6.47 9.45 -5.70
CA GLN A 134 -5.34 10.23 -6.20
C GLN A 134 -4.03 9.88 -5.49
N ILE A 135 -4.06 9.72 -4.15
CA ILE A 135 -2.88 9.31 -3.37
C ILE A 135 -2.40 7.93 -3.85
N ARG A 136 -3.31 6.95 -3.95
CA ARG A 136 -3.00 5.61 -4.47
C ARG A 136 -2.41 5.67 -5.88
N GLN A 137 -2.97 6.47 -6.78
CA GLN A 137 -2.44 6.64 -8.14
C GLN A 137 -1.02 7.20 -8.14
N ASN A 138 -0.74 8.22 -7.33
CA ASN A 138 0.60 8.82 -7.23
C ASN A 138 1.60 7.80 -6.66
N THR A 139 1.24 7.07 -5.59
CA THR A 139 2.08 6.02 -5.02
C THR A 139 2.41 4.92 -6.03
N LEU A 140 1.47 4.51 -6.88
CA LEU A 140 1.76 3.55 -7.95
C LEU A 140 2.77 4.10 -8.96
N GLN A 141 2.66 5.36 -9.36
CA GLN A 141 3.60 6.01 -10.29
C GLN A 141 5.00 6.14 -9.69
N ASP A 142 5.11 6.46 -8.40
CA ASP A 142 6.38 6.54 -7.68
C ASP A 142 7.05 5.14 -7.61
N LEU A 143 6.29 4.10 -7.27
CA LEU A 143 6.78 2.71 -7.22
C LEU A 143 7.23 2.19 -8.59
N ASP A 144 6.48 2.45 -9.66
CA ASP A 144 6.88 2.12 -11.04
C ASP A 144 8.19 2.83 -11.43
N HIS A 145 8.37 4.09 -11.00
CA HIS A 145 9.58 4.86 -11.25
C HIS A 145 10.79 4.31 -10.48
N GLU A 146 10.62 3.94 -9.21
CA GLU A 146 11.66 3.31 -8.40
C GLU A 146 12.10 1.96 -8.98
N GLN A 147 11.14 1.11 -9.40
CA GLN A 147 11.46 -0.15 -10.09
C GLN A 147 12.26 0.06 -11.37
N TYR A 148 11.88 1.05 -12.19
CA TYR A 148 12.61 1.39 -13.41
C TYR A 148 14.06 1.82 -13.13
N ILE A 149 14.27 2.67 -12.11
CA ILE A 149 15.61 3.09 -11.67
C ILE A 149 16.43 1.88 -11.18
N ALA A 150 15.85 1.03 -10.34
CA ALA A 150 16.52 -0.15 -9.80
C ALA A 150 16.94 -1.13 -10.91
N LEU A 151 16.06 -1.39 -11.88
CA LEU A 151 16.36 -2.22 -13.06
C LEU A 151 17.49 -1.62 -13.90
N TYR A 152 17.46 -0.32 -14.15
CA TYR A 152 18.50 0.37 -14.93
C TYR A 152 19.87 0.31 -14.23
N GLN A 153 19.91 0.50 -12.91
CA GLN A 153 21.13 0.35 -12.10
C GLN A 153 21.68 -1.08 -12.17
N ALA A 154 20.82 -2.10 -12.03
CA ALA A 154 21.22 -3.51 -12.12
C ALA A 154 21.79 -3.89 -13.50
N ILE A 155 21.23 -3.35 -14.59
CA ILE A 155 21.77 -3.52 -15.96
C ILE A 155 23.18 -2.92 -16.06
N MET A 156 23.35 -1.68 -15.59
CA MET A 156 24.63 -0.96 -15.61
C MET A 156 25.72 -1.67 -14.78
N GLU A 157 25.36 -2.20 -13.61
CA GLU A 157 26.28 -2.98 -12.77
C GLU A 157 26.66 -4.32 -13.41
N LYS A 158 25.68 -5.05 -13.98
CA LYS A 158 25.92 -6.29 -14.74
C LYS A 158 26.89 -6.07 -15.90
N GLU A 159 26.74 -4.98 -16.66
CA GLU A 159 27.69 -4.62 -17.72
C GLU A 159 29.08 -4.31 -17.18
N LYS A 160 29.19 -3.54 -16.08
CA LYS A 160 30.47 -3.24 -15.44
C LYS A 160 31.20 -4.51 -15.02
N LEU A 161 30.51 -5.43 -14.32
CA LEU A 161 31.05 -6.73 -13.91
C LEU A 161 31.45 -7.59 -15.12
N GLN A 162 30.70 -7.54 -16.22
CA GLN A 162 31.05 -8.24 -17.46
C GLN A 162 32.33 -7.68 -18.11
N ARG A 163 32.53 -6.35 -18.10
CA ARG A 163 33.78 -5.70 -18.56
C ARG A 163 34.97 -6.06 -17.65
N GLU A 164 34.78 -6.07 -16.34
CA GLU A 164 35.82 -6.48 -15.37
C GLU A 164 36.21 -7.96 -15.52
N LYS A 165 35.24 -8.85 -15.70
CA LYS A 165 35.46 -10.28 -16.01
C LYS A 165 36.28 -10.47 -17.29
N GLN A 166 36.06 -9.65 -18.33
CA GLN A 166 36.87 -9.67 -19.55
C GLN A 166 38.31 -9.19 -19.30
N LYS A 167 38.51 -8.10 -18.54
CA LYS A 167 39.84 -7.60 -18.15
C LYS A 167 40.63 -8.66 -17.37
N LEU A 168 40.02 -9.29 -16.36
CA LEU A 168 40.65 -10.37 -15.59
C LEU A 168 41.00 -11.58 -16.46
N LYS A 169 40.15 -11.95 -17.42
CA LYS A 169 40.43 -13.03 -18.38
C LYS A 169 41.62 -12.73 -19.29
N LEU A 170 41.85 -11.46 -19.66
CA LEU A 170 43.05 -11.03 -20.40
C LEU A 170 44.30 -11.04 -19.51
N ALA A 171 44.22 -10.45 -18.31
CA ALA A 171 45.32 -10.43 -17.35
C ALA A 171 45.80 -11.85 -16.97
N PHE A 172 44.87 -12.79 -16.77
CA PHE A 172 45.20 -14.18 -16.50
C PHE A 172 45.91 -14.87 -17.68
N LYS A 173 45.46 -14.63 -18.92
CA LYS A 173 46.16 -15.13 -20.13
C LYS A 173 47.59 -14.60 -20.19
N GLN A 174 47.79 -13.31 -19.93
CA GLN A 174 49.11 -12.69 -19.94
C GLN A 174 50.02 -13.26 -18.85
N LYS A 175 49.53 -13.37 -17.60
CA LYS A 175 50.30 -13.97 -16.50
C LYS A 175 50.65 -15.44 -16.74
N LYS A 176 49.77 -16.19 -17.41
CA LYS A 176 50.07 -17.57 -17.84
C LYS A 176 51.21 -17.62 -18.89
N LEU A 177 51.27 -16.67 -19.81
CA LEU A 177 52.38 -16.58 -20.77
C LEU A 177 53.70 -16.22 -20.06
N GLU A 178 53.68 -15.21 -19.19
CA GLU A 178 54.85 -14.81 -18.39
C GLU A 178 55.41 -15.98 -17.53
N ALA A 179 54.52 -16.76 -16.89
CA ALA A 179 54.90 -17.93 -16.11
C ALA A 179 55.56 -19.01 -16.99
N ASN A 180 54.97 -19.34 -18.15
CA ASN A 180 55.53 -20.31 -19.09
C ASN A 180 56.90 -19.87 -19.65
N GLU A 181 57.12 -18.57 -19.85
CA GLU A 181 58.42 -18.03 -20.26
C GLU A 181 59.48 -18.13 -19.16
N LEU A 182 59.09 -17.84 -17.90
CA LEU A 182 59.98 -18.01 -16.74
C LEU A 182 60.36 -19.48 -16.54
N GLU A 183 59.40 -20.41 -16.66
CA GLU A 183 59.65 -21.84 -16.58
C GLU A 183 60.66 -22.32 -17.64
N LYS A 184 60.50 -21.88 -18.91
CA LYS A 184 61.48 -22.14 -19.98
C LYS A 184 62.86 -21.55 -19.70
N LYS A 185 62.93 -20.31 -19.16
CA LYS A 185 64.20 -19.67 -18.79
C LYS A 185 64.89 -20.46 -17.68
N ILE A 186 64.17 -20.84 -16.62
CA ILE A 186 64.67 -21.67 -15.52
C ILE A 186 65.20 -23.01 -16.07
N TYR A 187 64.42 -23.72 -16.88
CA TYR A 187 64.83 -24.98 -17.49
C TYR A 187 66.15 -24.85 -18.30
N ASN A 188 66.25 -23.81 -19.13
CA ASN A 188 67.46 -23.53 -19.90
C ASN A 188 68.67 -23.18 -19.01
N THR A 189 68.47 -22.41 -17.94
CA THR A 189 69.52 -22.10 -16.96
C THR A 189 69.99 -23.36 -16.21
N TRP A 190 69.08 -24.23 -15.79
CA TRP A 190 69.41 -25.51 -15.17
C TRP A 190 70.18 -26.43 -16.13
N SER A 191 69.72 -26.55 -17.38
CA SER A 191 70.41 -27.32 -18.42
C SER A 191 71.84 -26.81 -18.69
N ASN A 192 72.03 -25.49 -18.69
CA ASN A 192 73.36 -24.88 -18.85
C ASN A 192 74.25 -25.10 -17.62
N ILE A 193 73.71 -25.08 -16.39
CA ILE A 193 74.46 -25.40 -15.18
C ILE A 193 74.94 -26.87 -15.20
N ASP A 194 74.09 -27.80 -15.62
CA ASP A 194 74.48 -29.22 -15.77
C ASP A 194 75.49 -29.44 -16.91
N GLY A 195 75.37 -28.72 -18.03
CA GLY A 195 76.40 -28.70 -19.07
C GLY A 195 77.74 -28.15 -18.58
N THR A 196 77.71 -27.10 -17.75
CA THR A 196 78.91 -26.50 -17.16
C THR A 196 79.56 -27.45 -16.14
N LYS A 197 78.76 -28.17 -15.35
CA LYS A 197 79.27 -29.25 -14.48
C LYS A 197 79.95 -30.35 -15.28
N ARG A 198 79.36 -30.82 -16.40
CA ARG A 198 80.01 -31.84 -17.26
C ARG A 198 81.37 -31.40 -17.80
N ASN A 199 81.55 -30.12 -18.10
CA ASN A 199 82.85 -29.57 -18.54
C ASN A 199 83.87 -29.41 -17.40
N LEU A 200 83.43 -29.25 -16.15
CA LEU A 200 84.32 -29.19 -14.97
C LEU A 200 84.78 -30.57 -14.46
N TYR A 201 84.11 -31.66 -14.83
CA TYR A 201 84.47 -33.03 -14.42
C TYR A 201 85.38 -33.78 -15.42
N GLN A 202 85.84 -33.15 -16.52
CA GLN A 202 86.72 -33.80 -17.50
C GLN A 202 88.23 -33.67 -17.23
N SER A 203 88.65 -32.97 -16.17
CA SER A 203 90.08 -32.63 -15.95
C SER A 203 90.63 -32.89 -14.54
N THR A 204 90.05 -33.78 -13.73
CA THR A 204 90.80 -34.47 -12.65
C THR A 204 90.02 -35.67 -12.06
N PRO A 205 90.64 -36.85 -11.91
CA PRO A 205 90.07 -37.96 -11.15
C PRO A 205 90.61 -38.00 -9.70
N ILE A 206 89.74 -38.27 -8.72
CA ILE A 206 89.92 -39.23 -7.59
C ILE A 206 88.87 -39.02 -6.47
N TYR A 207 88.12 -40.09 -6.18
CA TYR A 207 87.45 -40.52 -4.94
C TYR A 207 87.08 -39.52 -3.82
N LEU A 208 85.84 -39.60 -3.32
CA LEU A 208 85.43 -40.40 -2.11
C LEU A 208 83.91 -40.21 -1.81
N TYR A 209 83.22 -41.29 -1.40
CA TYR A 209 82.02 -41.45 -0.53
C TYR A 209 80.87 -40.41 -0.52
N ARG A 210 79.60 -40.71 -0.18
CA ARG A 210 78.71 -41.88 -0.03
C ARG A 210 77.43 -41.34 0.67
N THR A 211 76.24 -41.84 0.30
CA THR A 211 74.97 -41.87 1.07
C THR A 211 74.12 -40.59 1.31
N LEU A 212 72.78 -40.83 1.40
CA LEU A 212 71.66 -39.92 1.74
C LEU A 212 71.33 -38.88 0.64
N ASN A 213 70.10 -38.54 0.23
CA ASN A 213 68.71 -38.98 0.49
C ASN A 213 67.87 -38.60 -0.76
N CYS A 214 66.71 -39.16 -1.11
CA CYS A 214 65.91 -40.30 -0.60
C CYS A 214 64.95 -40.79 -1.71
N SER A 215 64.21 -41.87 -1.49
CA SER A 215 63.01 -42.25 -2.26
C SER A 215 61.76 -42.25 -1.39
N ASP A 216 60.62 -42.00 -2.05
CA ASP A 216 59.23 -42.29 -1.65
C ASP A 216 58.39 -41.26 -0.86
N ARG A 217 57.14 -41.14 -1.36
CA ARG A 217 55.89 -40.62 -0.73
C ARG A 217 55.74 -39.10 -0.51
N PHE A 218 55.10 -38.48 -1.50
CA PHE A 218 53.90 -37.64 -1.30
C PHE A 218 52.92 -38.02 -2.42
N SER A 219 51.98 -38.97 -2.27
CA SER A 219 50.83 -39.04 -1.37
C SER A 219 50.04 -37.73 -1.26
N SER A 220 48.81 -37.78 -1.78
CA SER A 220 47.74 -36.79 -1.63
C SER A 220 47.71 -36.14 -0.24
N SER A 221 47.81 -34.80 -0.21
CA SER A 221 47.43 -34.00 0.94
C SER A 221 46.44 -32.91 0.52
N LYS A 222 45.15 -33.15 0.79
CA LYS A 222 44.22 -32.04 1.02
C LYS A 222 44.76 -31.24 2.21
N THR A 223 45.26 -30.04 1.96
CA THR A 223 45.46 -29.04 3.02
C THR A 223 44.61 -27.84 2.70
N GLU A 224 43.54 -27.70 3.49
CA GLU A 224 42.81 -26.44 3.62
C GLU A 224 43.82 -25.33 3.94
N ARG A 225 43.90 -24.30 3.09
CA ARG A 225 44.36 -23.00 3.55
C ARG A 225 43.13 -22.18 3.90
N LYS A 226 42.78 -22.25 5.18
CA LYS A 226 41.92 -21.25 5.81
C LYS A 226 42.65 -19.91 5.80
N ASP A 227 41.92 -18.90 5.36
CA ASP A 227 41.82 -17.59 6.02
C ASP A 227 43.08 -16.77 6.30
N ASP A 228 43.39 -15.86 5.36
CA ASP A 228 43.95 -14.52 5.64
C ASP A 228 43.13 -13.40 4.92
N HIS A 229 41.94 -13.73 4.41
CA HIS A 229 41.01 -12.79 3.78
C HIS A 229 39.71 -12.59 4.57
N HIS A 230 39.58 -13.22 5.74
CA HIS A 230 38.30 -13.25 6.46
C HIS A 230 38.05 -11.99 7.32
N GLU A 231 39.08 -11.36 7.89
CA GLU A 231 38.93 -10.13 8.70
C GLU A 231 38.37 -8.96 7.89
N ASN A 232 38.96 -8.68 6.72
CA ASN A 232 38.54 -7.54 5.88
C ASN A 232 37.13 -7.75 5.27
N SER A 233 36.70 -9.01 5.09
CA SER A 233 35.33 -9.31 4.66
C SER A 233 34.30 -9.13 5.79
N HIS A 234 34.65 -9.46 7.03
CA HIS A 234 33.78 -9.22 8.18
C HIS A 234 33.66 -7.73 8.51
N GLU A 235 34.76 -6.97 8.49
CA GLU A 235 34.71 -5.54 8.81
C GLU A 235 33.87 -4.73 7.79
N ILE A 236 33.92 -5.11 6.50
CA ILE A 236 33.06 -4.51 5.46
C ILE A 236 31.60 -4.94 5.62
N LYS A 237 31.33 -6.21 5.94
CA LYS A 237 29.96 -6.68 6.23
C LYS A 237 29.37 -5.98 7.44
N ASP A 238 30.09 -5.86 8.55
CA ASP A 238 29.60 -5.20 9.75
C ASP A 238 29.37 -3.70 9.51
N LYS A 239 30.23 -3.02 8.75
CA LYS A 239 30.00 -1.64 8.31
C LYS A 239 28.75 -1.51 7.42
N MET A 240 28.53 -2.40 6.45
CA MET A 240 27.31 -2.40 5.63
C MET A 240 26.05 -2.72 6.45
N THR A 241 26.11 -3.69 7.37
CA THR A 241 24.98 -4.05 8.23
C THR A 241 24.63 -2.91 9.19
N LYS A 242 25.64 -2.22 9.74
CA LYS A 242 25.45 -1.04 10.58
C LYS A 242 24.81 0.12 9.82
N VAL A 243 25.26 0.40 8.59
CA VAL A 243 24.64 1.42 7.72
C VAL A 243 23.22 1.02 7.28
N LYS A 244 22.94 -0.27 7.04
CA LYS A 244 21.57 -0.76 6.77
C LYS A 244 20.67 -0.57 8.00
N LEU A 245 21.13 -0.94 9.20
CA LEU A 245 20.39 -0.73 10.47
C LEU A 245 20.13 0.75 10.78
N GLU A 246 21.11 1.61 10.55
CA GLU A 246 20.99 3.06 10.77
C GLU A 246 19.96 3.69 9.81
N LYS A 247 19.94 3.26 8.53
CA LYS A 247 18.89 3.67 7.57
C LYS A 247 17.50 3.15 7.94
N VAL A 248 17.37 1.91 8.38
CA VAL A 248 16.08 1.34 8.84
C VAL A 248 15.59 2.10 10.07
N SER A 249 16.47 2.42 11.03
CA SER A 249 16.12 3.22 12.21
C SER A 249 15.60 4.61 11.84
N ILE A 250 16.22 5.29 10.86
CA ILE A 250 15.76 6.59 10.37
C ILE A 250 14.39 6.49 9.69
N LEU A 251 14.18 5.46 8.85
CA LEU A 251 12.89 5.20 8.21
C LEU A 251 11.78 4.90 9.21
N GLU A 252 12.04 4.07 10.23
CA GLU A 252 11.09 3.80 11.31
C GLU A 252 10.73 5.07 12.08
N GLU A 253 11.70 5.95 12.37
CA GLU A 253 11.46 7.20 13.07
C GLU A 253 10.63 8.18 12.21
N GLN A 254 10.88 8.23 10.90
CA GLN A 254 10.05 8.97 9.93
C GLN A 254 8.62 8.43 9.84
N ILE A 255 8.44 7.11 9.78
CA ILE A 255 7.11 6.48 9.76
C ILE A 255 6.35 6.78 11.05
N LYS A 256 6.99 6.64 12.22
CA LYS A 256 6.39 7.00 13.53
C LYS A 256 5.99 8.48 13.59
N LYS A 257 6.82 9.38 13.06
CA LYS A 257 6.54 10.82 13.02
C LYS A 257 5.39 11.17 12.07
N ASN A 258 5.30 10.50 10.92
CA ASN A 258 4.20 10.67 9.97
C ASN A 258 2.88 10.11 10.53
N ALA A 259 2.92 8.95 11.20
CA ALA A 259 1.75 8.39 11.88
C ALA A 259 1.21 9.30 13.00
N LEU A 260 2.10 9.90 13.80
CA LEU A 260 1.73 10.92 14.79
C LEU A 260 1.09 12.16 14.16
N ASN A 261 1.65 12.68 13.06
CA ASN A 261 1.05 13.82 12.34
C ASN A 261 -0.35 13.50 11.81
N ILE A 262 -0.55 12.29 11.26
CA ILE A 262 -1.87 11.82 10.78
C ILE A 262 -2.86 11.70 11.96
N PHE A 263 -2.42 11.17 13.10
CA PHE A 263 -3.24 11.07 14.30
C PHE A 263 -3.69 12.45 14.81
N PHE A 264 -2.78 13.43 14.93
CA PHE A 264 -3.14 14.79 15.35
C PHE A 264 -4.03 15.53 14.35
N LEU A 265 -3.86 15.29 13.03
CA LEU A 265 -4.79 15.80 12.02
C LEU A 265 -6.19 15.22 12.19
N HIS A 266 -6.30 13.93 12.50
CA HIS A 266 -7.57 13.26 12.75
C HIS A 266 -8.24 13.75 14.04
N GLU A 267 -7.48 13.95 15.12
CA GLU A 267 -8.00 14.54 16.37
C GLU A 267 -8.46 15.99 16.19
N PHE A 268 -7.71 16.81 15.44
CA PHE A 268 -8.06 18.20 15.17
C PHE A 268 -9.35 18.33 14.35
N ILE A 269 -9.58 17.43 13.38
CA ILE A 269 -10.81 17.40 12.58
C ILE A 269 -12.03 16.95 13.40
N LEU A 270 -11.85 16.11 14.43
CA LEU A 270 -12.93 15.66 15.33
C LEU A 270 -13.28 16.67 16.44
N LEU A 271 -12.50 17.75 16.59
CA LEU A 271 -12.70 18.80 17.61
C LEU A 271 -13.27 20.11 17.03
N GLN A 272 -13.67 20.12 15.75
CA GLN A 272 -14.32 21.24 15.06
C GLN A 272 -15.78 20.90 14.70
#